data_AF-A0A1G2Z0L5-F1
#
_entry.id   AF-A0A1G2Z0L5-F1
#
_cell.length_a   1.000
_cell.length_b   1.000
_cell.length_c   1.000
_cell.angle_alpha   90.00
_cell.angle_beta   90.00
_cell.angle_gamma   90.00
#
_symmetry.space_group_name_H-M   'P 1'
#
loop_
_entity.id
_entity.type
_entity.pdbx_description
1 polymer ?
#
loop_
_entity_poly.entity_id
_entity_poly.type
_entity_poly.pdbx_seq_one_letter_code
_entity_poly.pdbx_strand_id
1 'polypeptide(L)'
;MKSKGFTLIELLVVIAIIAILMAILMPSLQRAREQGQRAACLNNLKQLNLAWIAYADDNDDKIVNGEAEFGTAGITTTPTISRHPREKWWVGTDCHSGYMTGQQLPIAQQLSAIRTGALFPYVPADKLYRCPTGVRGEMRTYTITDAMNGLRRDGTYRTVGGAEVGIRVDRIVLWVKKRTEIVNSESRLVFLDEGRVTPDSYACHYLNARWWDPPHVRHGDGTNVSFADGHSGYWKWESRETIDVGKQPNPMHQYVPQSPEAFEDLHRLQIGLWGRLGY
;
A
#
# COMPACT_ATOMS: atom_id res chain seq x y z
N MET A 1 -25.40 59.67 -23.29
CA MET A 1 -25.33 59.13 -21.91
C MET A 1 -23.87 59.00 -21.51
N LYS A 2 -23.40 59.72 -20.48
CA LYS A 2 -22.03 59.55 -19.98
C LYS A 2 -21.96 58.24 -19.18
N SER A 3 -21.18 57.28 -19.63
CA SER A 3 -20.83 56.09 -18.83
C SER A 3 -20.04 56.57 -17.60
N LYS A 4 -20.54 56.27 -16.40
CA LYS A 4 -19.75 56.46 -15.18
C LYS A 4 -18.57 55.47 -15.24
N GLY A 5 -17.35 56.00 -15.27
CA GLY A 5 -16.13 55.19 -15.25
C GLY A 5 -15.88 54.65 -13.84
N PHE A 6 -15.34 53.44 -13.76
CA PHE A 6 -14.93 52.81 -12.52
C PHE A 6 -13.75 53.58 -11.91
N THR A 7 -13.81 53.91 -10.62
CA THR A 7 -12.70 54.57 -9.92
C THR A 7 -11.64 53.55 -9.51
N LEU A 8 -10.39 54.02 -9.37
CA LEU A 8 -9.29 53.18 -8.87
C LEU A 8 -9.62 52.58 -7.49
N ILE A 9 -10.28 53.35 -6.61
CA ILE A 9 -10.65 52.90 -5.27
C ILE A 9 -11.66 51.76 -5.32
N GLU A 10 -12.70 51.87 -6.16
CA GLU A 10 -13.68 50.79 -6.34
C GLU A 10 -13.02 49.50 -6.82
N LEU A 11 -12.02 49.59 -7.71
CA LEU A 11 -11.27 48.41 -8.18
C LEU A 11 -10.44 47.79 -7.07
N LEU A 12 -9.76 48.62 -6.29
CA LEU A 12 -8.92 48.16 -5.18
C LEU A 12 -9.74 47.47 -4.08
N VAL A 13 -10.92 47.98 -3.75
CA VAL A 13 -11.81 47.35 -2.75
C VAL A 13 -12.28 45.98 -3.23
N VAL A 14 -12.65 45.84 -4.51
CA VAL A 14 -13.12 44.56 -5.05
C VAL A 14 -12.01 43.50 -5.03
N ILE A 15 -10.80 43.84 -5.48
CA ILE A 15 -9.69 42.87 -5.43
C ILE A 15 -9.32 42.52 -3.98
N ALA A 16 -9.42 43.46 -3.03
CA ALA A 16 -9.17 43.19 -1.62
C ALA A 16 -10.19 42.20 -1.04
N ILE A 17 -11.48 42.36 -1.36
CA ILE A 17 -12.53 41.42 -0.96
C ILE A 17 -12.29 40.04 -1.57
N ILE A 18 -11.99 39.95 -2.87
CA ILE A 18 -11.68 38.67 -3.53
C ILE A 18 -10.45 38.01 -2.89
N ALA A 19 -9.40 38.76 -2.57
CA ALA A 19 -8.21 38.24 -1.93
C ALA A 19 -8.49 37.65 -0.53
N ILE A 20 -9.30 38.33 0.29
CA ILE A 20 -9.72 37.85 1.61
C ILE A 20 -10.55 36.56 1.48
N LEU A 21 -11.51 36.54 0.56
CA LEU A 21 -12.34 35.35 0.31
C LEU A 21 -11.49 34.17 -0.15
N MET A 22 -10.56 34.39 -1.10
CA MET A 22 -9.66 33.35 -1.57
C MET A 22 -8.72 32.83 -0.47
N ALA A 23 -8.22 33.70 0.42
CA ALA A 23 -7.36 33.31 1.54
C ALA A 23 -8.06 32.33 2.50
N ILE A 24 -9.37 32.47 2.70
CA ILE A 24 -10.17 31.58 3.57
C ILE A 24 -10.61 30.31 2.81
N LEU A 25 -10.94 30.43 1.53
CA LEU A 25 -11.43 29.31 0.71
C LEU A 25 -10.32 28.33 0.31
N MET A 26 -9.10 28.82 0.03
CA MET A 26 -8.03 27.97 -0.50
C MET A 26 -7.61 26.84 0.47
N PRO A 27 -7.39 27.07 1.78
CA PRO A 27 -7.07 26.00 2.71
C PRO A 27 -8.21 24.97 2.84
N SER A 28 -9.46 25.45 2.81
CA SER A 28 -10.65 24.61 2.91
C SER A 28 -10.81 23.71 1.68
N LEU A 29 -10.61 24.26 0.49
CA LEU A 29 -10.65 23.52 -0.78
C LEU A 29 -9.51 22.50 -0.88
N GLN A 30 -8.31 22.83 -0.41
CA GLN A 30 -7.19 21.88 -0.37
C GLN A 30 -7.51 20.69 0.53
N ARG A 31 -8.07 20.92 1.73
CA ARG A 31 -8.50 19.85 2.64
C ARG A 31 -9.61 18.98 2.03
N ALA A 32 -10.61 19.61 1.41
CA ALA A 32 -11.70 18.88 0.75
C ALA A 32 -11.20 18.01 -0.41
N ARG A 33 -10.29 18.55 -1.23
CA ARG A 33 -9.65 17.80 -2.33
C ARG A 33 -8.86 16.60 -1.80
N GLU A 34 -8.08 16.79 -0.74
CA GLU A 34 -7.30 15.72 -0.11
C GLU A 34 -8.20 14.62 0.45
N GLN A 35 -9.30 14.98 1.12
CA GLN A 35 -10.29 14.02 1.61
C GLN A 35 -10.92 13.22 0.45
N GLY A 36 -11.25 13.89 -0.66
CA GLY A 36 -11.77 13.21 -1.86
C GLY A 36 -10.76 12.26 -2.49
N GLN A 37 -9.48 12.66 -2.58
CA GLN A 37 -8.40 11.79 -3.08
C GLN A 37 -8.18 10.58 -2.16
N ARG A 38 -8.22 10.79 -0.84
CA ARG A 38 -8.14 9.70 0.15
C ARG A 38 -9.33 8.75 0.03
N ALA A 39 -10.54 9.26 -0.14
CA ALA A 39 -11.75 8.44 -0.32
C ALA A 39 -11.65 7.57 -1.58
N ALA A 40 -11.14 8.12 -2.69
CA ALA A 40 -10.88 7.36 -3.90
C ALA A 40 -9.81 6.26 -3.68
N CYS A 41 -8.73 6.57 -2.95
CA CYS A 41 -7.70 5.59 -2.60
C CYS A 41 -8.25 4.45 -1.71
N LEU A 42 -9.06 4.78 -0.69
CA LEU A 42 -9.75 3.79 0.14
C LEU A 42 -10.68 2.90 -0.70
N ASN A 43 -11.43 3.49 -1.63
CA ASN A 43 -12.27 2.72 -2.54
C ASN A 43 -11.44 1.77 -3.44
N ASN A 44 -10.28 2.23 -3.94
CA ASN A 44 -9.38 1.37 -4.72
C ASN A 44 -8.92 0.15 -3.92
N LEU A 45 -8.45 0.37 -2.68
CA LEU A 45 -8.07 -0.70 -1.75
C LEU A 45 -9.23 -1.64 -1.44
N LYS A 46 -10.44 -1.10 -1.22
CA LYS A 46 -11.65 -1.91 -1.03
C LYS A 46 -11.93 -2.81 -2.23
N GLN A 47 -11.83 -2.29 -3.46
CA GLN A 47 -12.05 -3.09 -4.67
C GLN A 47 -10.97 -4.17 -4.86
N LEU A 48 -9.70 -3.84 -4.64
CA LEU A 48 -8.59 -4.82 -4.68
C LEU A 48 -8.78 -5.92 -3.63
N ASN A 49 -9.23 -5.55 -2.44
CA ASN A 49 -9.46 -6.49 -1.35
C ASN A 49 -10.66 -7.42 -1.64
N LEU A 50 -11.74 -6.89 -2.21
CA LEU A 50 -12.84 -7.74 -2.68
C LEU A 50 -12.38 -8.72 -3.77
N ALA A 51 -11.50 -8.29 -4.68
CA ALA A 51 -10.88 -9.19 -5.65
C ALA A 51 -9.99 -10.26 -5.00
N TRP A 52 -9.27 -9.92 -3.94
CA TRP A 52 -8.48 -10.86 -3.14
C TRP A 52 -9.36 -11.92 -2.43
N ILE A 53 -10.52 -11.51 -1.90
CA ILE A 53 -11.51 -12.43 -1.33
C ILE A 53 -12.07 -13.35 -2.41
N ALA A 54 -12.54 -12.78 -3.53
CA ALA A 54 -13.12 -13.55 -4.63
C ALA A 54 -12.12 -14.55 -5.22
N TYR A 55 -10.85 -14.16 -5.35
CA TYR A 55 -9.78 -15.07 -5.75
C TYR A 55 -9.70 -16.28 -4.81
N ALA A 56 -9.72 -16.08 -3.49
CA ALA A 56 -9.62 -17.18 -2.55
C ALA A 56 -10.84 -18.11 -2.63
N ASP A 57 -12.04 -17.56 -2.80
CA ASP A 57 -13.27 -18.34 -2.94
C ASP A 57 -13.21 -19.27 -4.18
N ASP A 58 -12.59 -18.81 -5.28
CA ASP A 58 -12.39 -19.59 -6.51
C ASP A 58 -11.17 -20.53 -6.46
N ASN A 59 -10.33 -20.48 -5.42
CA ASN A 59 -9.04 -21.20 -5.35
C ASN A 59 -8.89 -22.08 -4.08
N ASP A 60 -9.96 -22.77 -3.66
CA ASP A 60 -9.97 -23.64 -2.47
C ASP A 60 -9.53 -22.91 -1.18
N ASP A 61 -10.00 -21.67 -1.02
CA ASP A 61 -9.69 -20.77 0.09
C ASP A 61 -8.23 -20.29 0.12
N LYS A 62 -7.41 -20.61 -0.89
CA LYS A 62 -6.01 -20.15 -0.99
C LYS A 62 -5.95 -18.70 -1.42
N ILE A 63 -5.21 -17.90 -0.67
CA ILE A 63 -5.03 -16.49 -1.02
C ILE A 63 -3.94 -16.35 -2.10
N VAL A 64 -4.08 -15.31 -2.94
CA VAL A 64 -3.12 -15.04 -4.02
C VAL A 64 -1.70 -14.83 -3.47
N ASN A 65 -0.68 -15.16 -4.26
CA ASN A 65 0.69 -14.80 -3.93
C ASN A 65 0.86 -13.27 -3.94
N GLY A 66 1.23 -12.72 -2.79
CA GLY A 66 1.33 -11.29 -2.52
C GLY A 66 2.57 -10.61 -3.09
N GLU A 67 3.52 -11.37 -3.63
CA GLU A 67 4.72 -10.82 -4.26
C GLU A 67 4.45 -10.30 -5.69
N ALA A 68 5.40 -9.54 -6.24
CA ALA A 68 5.31 -8.92 -7.57
C ALA A 68 6.60 -9.17 -8.39
N GLU A 69 6.98 -10.45 -8.56
CA GLU A 69 8.21 -10.97 -9.24
C GLU A 69 9.32 -9.96 -9.60
N PHE A 70 10.49 -10.07 -8.96
CA PHE A 70 11.73 -9.43 -9.41
C PHE A 70 12.55 -10.33 -10.34
N GLY A 71 12.48 -10.12 -11.65
CA GLY A 71 13.19 -10.98 -12.63
C GLY A 71 13.08 -10.49 -14.08
N THR A 72 13.82 -11.14 -15.00
CA THR A 72 13.94 -10.74 -16.42
C THR A 72 12.57 -10.53 -17.06
N ALA A 73 12.33 -9.31 -17.53
CA ALA A 73 11.10 -8.89 -18.20
C ALA A 73 10.61 -9.93 -19.21
N GLY A 74 9.46 -10.55 -18.94
CA GLY A 74 8.86 -11.49 -19.89
C GLY A 74 7.83 -12.42 -19.27
N ILE A 75 6.55 -12.03 -19.39
CA ILE A 75 5.38 -12.88 -19.65
C ILE A 75 5.62 -14.40 -19.48
N THR A 76 5.76 -14.93 -18.27
CA THR A 76 5.37 -16.33 -17.97
C THR A 76 5.39 -16.64 -16.48
N THR A 77 4.21 -16.91 -15.91
CA THR A 77 3.74 -18.26 -15.52
C THR A 77 4.45 -18.79 -14.29
N THR A 78 3.95 -18.37 -13.14
CA THR A 78 3.88 -19.20 -11.93
C THR A 78 5.24 -19.72 -11.42
N PRO A 79 5.78 -19.19 -10.29
CA PRO A 79 7.09 -19.54 -9.76
C PRO A 79 7.31 -21.06 -9.72
N THR A 80 8.36 -21.55 -10.37
CA THR A 80 8.69 -22.99 -10.42
C THR A 80 9.68 -23.40 -9.34
N ILE A 81 10.27 -22.44 -8.60
CA ILE A 81 11.27 -22.70 -7.56
C ILE A 81 10.89 -22.12 -6.18
N SER A 82 11.05 -23.03 -5.21
CA SER A 82 11.03 -23.00 -3.74
C SER A 82 10.02 -22.16 -2.95
N ARG A 83 9.84 -20.85 -3.18
CA ARG A 83 9.11 -19.99 -2.20
C ARG A 83 7.59 -20.06 -2.29
N HIS A 84 7.09 -20.08 -3.53
CA HIS A 84 5.67 -20.14 -3.88
C HIS A 84 5.46 -21.05 -5.08
N PRO A 85 5.87 -22.33 -4.99
CA PRO A 85 5.89 -23.20 -6.16
C PRO A 85 4.47 -23.37 -6.69
N ARG A 86 4.28 -22.99 -7.95
CA ARG A 86 3.01 -23.03 -8.67
C ARG A 86 1.95 -22.01 -8.20
N GLU A 87 2.34 -20.93 -7.52
CA GLU A 87 1.41 -19.84 -7.15
C GLU A 87 1.64 -18.56 -7.96
N LYS A 88 0.70 -18.21 -8.84
CA LYS A 88 0.80 -17.01 -9.69
C LYS A 88 0.75 -15.74 -8.82
N TRP A 89 1.68 -14.82 -9.04
CA TRP A 89 1.72 -13.50 -8.40
C TRP A 89 0.47 -12.67 -8.67
N TRP A 90 0.08 -11.84 -7.71
CA TRP A 90 -1.10 -10.97 -7.85
C TRP A 90 -0.95 -9.93 -8.96
N VAL A 91 0.28 -9.47 -9.22
CA VAL A 91 0.73 -8.68 -10.37
C VAL A 91 2.05 -9.24 -10.91
N GLY A 92 2.33 -9.04 -12.21
CA GLY A 92 3.64 -9.38 -12.77
C GLY A 92 4.72 -8.32 -12.47
N THR A 93 5.93 -8.51 -13.03
CA THR A 93 7.06 -7.57 -12.90
C THR A 93 6.76 -6.19 -13.50
N ASP A 94 6.20 -5.29 -12.69
CA ASP A 94 5.90 -3.91 -13.04
C ASP A 94 6.93 -2.90 -12.47
N CYS A 95 7.96 -3.41 -11.80
CA CYS A 95 8.97 -2.63 -11.12
C CYS A 95 10.32 -2.65 -11.87
N HIS A 96 11.02 -1.50 -11.94
CA HIS A 96 12.37 -1.43 -12.52
C HIS A 96 13.40 -1.99 -11.52
N SER A 97 14.51 -2.56 -11.99
CA SER A 97 15.59 -3.05 -11.11
C SER A 97 16.25 -1.93 -10.28
N GLY A 98 16.20 -0.70 -10.79
CA GLY A 98 16.64 0.52 -10.12
C GLY A 98 15.53 1.30 -9.39
N TYR A 99 14.45 0.64 -8.96
CA TYR A 99 13.34 1.31 -8.25
C TYR A 99 13.78 2.08 -7.00
N MET A 100 14.81 1.59 -6.30
CA MET A 100 15.39 2.28 -5.13
C MET A 100 15.97 3.66 -5.46
N THR A 101 16.36 3.90 -6.72
CA THR A 101 16.83 5.22 -7.19
C THR A 101 15.73 5.99 -7.92
N GLY A 102 14.48 5.51 -7.88
CA GLY A 102 13.32 6.13 -8.51
C GLY A 102 13.18 5.81 -10.00
N GLN A 103 13.94 4.85 -10.53
CA GLN A 103 13.75 4.41 -11.91
C GLN A 103 12.44 3.64 -12.07
N GLN A 104 11.79 3.81 -13.22
CA GLN A 104 10.50 3.21 -13.53
C GLN A 104 10.58 2.49 -14.88
N LEU A 105 9.85 1.38 -15.01
CA LEU A 105 9.63 0.76 -16.31
C LEU A 105 8.73 1.65 -17.19
N PRO A 106 8.79 1.51 -18.52
CA PRO A 106 7.81 2.16 -19.40
C PRO A 106 6.38 1.80 -18.99
N ILE A 107 5.47 2.78 -19.02
CA ILE A 107 4.07 2.64 -18.60
C ILE A 107 3.40 1.41 -19.24
N ALA A 108 3.64 1.18 -20.54
CA ALA A 108 3.08 0.05 -21.25
C ALA A 108 3.52 -1.31 -20.67
N GLN A 109 4.76 -1.42 -20.20
CA GLN A 109 5.26 -2.64 -19.56
C GLN A 109 4.64 -2.83 -18.17
N GLN A 110 4.56 -1.77 -17.37
CA GLN A 110 3.88 -1.82 -16.07
C GLN A 110 2.42 -2.29 -16.20
N LEU A 111 1.68 -1.69 -17.14
CA LEU A 111 0.29 -2.07 -17.40
C LEU A 111 0.18 -3.52 -17.91
N SER A 112 1.09 -3.95 -18.79
CA SER A 112 1.12 -5.34 -19.24
C SER A 112 1.33 -6.30 -18.07
N ALA A 113 2.27 -5.99 -17.18
CA ALA A 113 2.57 -6.80 -16.00
C ALA A 113 1.38 -6.88 -15.02
N ILE A 114 0.74 -5.75 -14.71
CA ILE A 114 -0.47 -5.71 -13.87
C ILE A 114 -1.58 -6.58 -14.49
N ARG A 115 -1.82 -6.44 -15.79
CA ARG A 115 -2.86 -7.18 -16.53
C ARG A 115 -2.63 -8.68 -16.59
N THR A 116 -1.37 -9.10 -16.52
CA THR A 116 -1.01 -10.52 -16.44
C THR A 116 -1.16 -11.11 -15.03
N GLY A 117 -1.36 -10.29 -14.00
CA GLY A 117 -1.47 -10.72 -12.61
C GLY A 117 -2.66 -11.66 -12.33
N ALA A 118 -2.59 -12.39 -11.21
CA ALA A 118 -3.64 -13.30 -10.79
C ALA A 118 -4.93 -12.60 -10.34
N LEU A 119 -4.84 -11.36 -9.84
CA LEU A 119 -6.04 -10.61 -9.42
C LEU A 119 -6.72 -9.84 -10.55
N PHE A 120 -6.03 -9.55 -11.66
CA PHE A 120 -6.59 -8.72 -12.73
C PHE A 120 -7.94 -9.21 -13.31
N PRO A 121 -8.20 -10.53 -13.47
CA PRO A 121 -9.51 -11.01 -13.92
C PRO A 121 -10.68 -10.61 -13.00
N TYR A 122 -10.42 -10.45 -11.70
CA TYR A 122 -11.43 -10.09 -10.69
C TYR A 122 -11.63 -8.57 -10.59
N VAL A 123 -10.63 -7.79 -11.03
CA VAL A 123 -10.63 -6.33 -10.98
C VAL A 123 -9.95 -5.74 -12.24
N PRO A 124 -10.59 -5.84 -13.42
CA PRO A 124 -9.95 -5.53 -14.71
C PRO A 124 -9.94 -4.01 -15.00
N ALA A 125 -9.39 -3.23 -14.08
CA ALA A 125 -9.30 -1.78 -14.18
C ALA A 125 -7.95 -1.25 -13.69
N ASP A 126 -7.09 -0.86 -14.64
CA ASP A 126 -5.72 -0.38 -14.38
C ASP A 126 -5.66 0.73 -13.31
N LYS A 127 -6.65 1.62 -13.29
CA LYS A 127 -6.70 2.78 -12.37
C LYS A 127 -6.84 2.36 -10.90
N LEU A 128 -7.33 1.15 -10.61
CA LEU A 128 -7.53 0.67 -9.25
C LEU A 128 -6.23 0.23 -8.57
N TYR A 129 -5.15 0.02 -9.33
CA TYR A 129 -3.85 -0.44 -8.80
C TYR A 129 -2.99 0.68 -8.23
N ARG A 130 -3.37 1.95 -8.43
CA ARG A 130 -2.61 3.11 -7.97
C ARG A 130 -3.46 4.15 -7.26
N CYS A 131 -2.80 4.88 -6.39
CA CYS A 131 -3.37 6.03 -5.73
C CYS A 131 -3.51 7.23 -6.69
N PRO A 132 -4.61 8.02 -6.59
CA PRO A 132 -4.77 9.27 -7.34
C PRO A 132 -3.67 10.30 -7.10
N THR A 133 -2.96 10.21 -5.97
CA THR A 133 -1.83 11.08 -5.63
C THR A 133 -0.47 10.42 -5.83
N GLY A 134 -0.45 9.19 -6.38
CA GLY A 134 0.76 8.39 -6.64
C GLY A 134 1.82 9.12 -7.45
N VAL A 135 3.07 8.63 -7.40
CA VAL A 135 4.15 9.26 -8.16
C VAL A 135 3.82 9.17 -9.65
N ARG A 136 4.05 10.27 -10.38
CA ARG A 136 3.77 10.31 -11.81
C ARG A 136 4.59 9.24 -12.53
N GLY A 137 3.92 8.44 -13.35
CA GLY A 137 4.55 7.37 -14.13
C GLY A 137 4.39 5.98 -13.51
N GLU A 138 4.05 5.90 -12.23
CA GLU A 138 3.73 4.62 -11.59
C GLU A 138 2.29 4.19 -11.90
N MET A 139 2.15 2.91 -12.22
CA MET A 139 0.85 2.28 -12.48
C MET A 139 0.37 1.41 -11.32
N ARG A 140 1.22 1.21 -10.31
CA ARG A 140 0.88 0.57 -9.04
C ARG A 140 1.52 1.30 -7.87
N THR A 141 0.75 1.49 -6.80
CA THR A 141 1.24 2.01 -5.50
C THR A 141 0.74 1.21 -4.30
N TYR A 142 -0.13 0.23 -4.54
CA TYR A 142 -0.62 -0.68 -3.52
C TYR A 142 0.18 -1.97 -3.57
N THR A 143 0.36 -2.59 -2.41
CA THR A 143 0.97 -3.91 -2.32
C THR A 143 0.28 -4.76 -1.27
N ILE A 144 0.40 -6.08 -1.43
CA ILE A 144 -0.02 -7.04 -0.42
C ILE A 144 1.09 -7.15 0.63
N THR A 145 0.72 -7.33 1.89
CA THR A 145 1.70 -7.49 2.97
C THR A 145 2.38 -8.86 2.95
N ASP A 146 3.61 -8.94 3.46
CA ASP A 146 4.34 -10.21 3.61
C ASP A 146 3.53 -11.31 4.29
N ALA A 147 2.77 -10.94 5.32
CA ALA A 147 1.96 -11.87 6.11
C ALA A 147 0.84 -12.54 5.30
N MET A 148 0.37 -11.90 4.23
CA MET A 148 -0.69 -12.39 3.36
C MET A 148 -0.12 -13.02 2.10
N ASN A 149 0.51 -14.18 2.28
CA ASN A 149 1.13 -14.96 1.21
C ASN A 149 2.16 -14.17 0.38
N GLY A 150 2.84 -13.20 1.00
CA GLY A 150 3.98 -12.51 0.41
C GLY A 150 5.31 -13.18 0.75
N LEU A 151 6.39 -12.40 0.80
CA LEU A 151 7.70 -12.88 1.23
C LEU A 151 7.67 -13.30 2.70
N ARG A 152 8.02 -14.56 2.95
CA ARG A 152 8.23 -15.06 4.31
C ARG A 152 9.39 -14.33 5.00
N ARG A 153 9.26 -14.16 6.32
CA ARG A 153 10.29 -13.55 7.18
C ARG A 153 10.79 -14.49 8.25
N ASP A 154 11.99 -14.23 8.77
CA ASP A 154 12.55 -15.02 9.86
C ASP A 154 11.57 -15.06 11.05
N GLY A 155 11.35 -16.26 11.59
CA GLY A 155 10.40 -16.51 12.67
C GLY A 155 8.92 -16.63 12.26
N THR A 156 8.59 -16.48 10.97
CA THR A 156 7.18 -16.52 10.50
C THR A 156 6.79 -17.81 9.78
N TYR A 157 7.77 -18.65 9.40
CA TYR A 157 7.56 -19.88 8.64
C TYR A 157 8.44 -21.03 9.14
N ARG A 158 8.08 -22.25 8.75
CA ARG A 158 8.89 -23.47 8.95
C ARG A 158 8.70 -24.43 7.77
N THR A 159 9.65 -25.34 7.59
CA THR A 159 9.57 -26.38 6.55
C THR A 159 9.00 -27.67 7.12
N VAL A 160 7.94 -28.18 6.51
CA VAL A 160 7.29 -29.45 6.86
C VAL A 160 7.16 -30.29 5.60
N GLY A 161 7.82 -31.45 5.56
CA GLY A 161 7.74 -32.36 4.40
C GLY A 161 8.21 -31.75 3.08
N GLY A 162 9.18 -30.83 3.12
CA GLY A 162 9.70 -30.13 1.94
C GLY A 162 8.87 -28.94 1.45
N ALA A 163 7.73 -28.65 2.11
CA ALA A 163 6.93 -27.45 1.86
C ALA A 163 7.09 -26.44 3.01
N GLU A 164 7.06 -25.15 2.68
CA GLU A 164 7.10 -24.09 3.69
C GLU A 164 5.68 -23.71 4.10
N VAL A 165 5.46 -23.63 5.42
CA VAL A 165 4.17 -23.29 6.02
C VAL A 165 4.35 -22.22 7.07
N GLY A 166 3.34 -21.39 7.27
CA GLY A 166 3.35 -20.39 8.33
C GLY A 166 3.49 -21.01 9.72
N ILE A 167 4.30 -20.39 10.58
CA ILE A 167 4.33 -20.71 12.00
C ILE A 167 2.99 -20.28 12.60
N ARG A 168 2.43 -21.17 13.42
CA ARG A 168 1.25 -20.90 14.23
C ARG A 168 1.68 -20.63 15.65
N VAL A 169 1.29 -19.47 16.19
CA VAL A 169 1.46 -19.12 17.60
C VAL A 169 0.07 -18.91 18.18
N ASP A 170 -0.32 -19.78 19.12
CA ASP A 170 -1.68 -19.88 19.62
C ASP A 170 -2.69 -20.14 18.48
N ARG A 171 -3.61 -19.20 18.24
CA ARG A 171 -4.60 -19.24 17.15
C ARG A 171 -4.14 -18.50 15.89
N ILE A 172 -3.02 -17.78 15.96
CA ILE A 172 -2.57 -16.87 14.91
C ILE A 172 -1.59 -17.60 13.99
N VAL A 173 -1.88 -17.63 12.70
CA VAL A 173 -0.90 -17.97 11.67
C VAL A 173 -0.19 -16.69 11.23
N LEU A 174 1.15 -16.69 11.31
CA LEU A 174 1.97 -15.52 11.02
C LEU A 174 2.04 -15.28 9.51
N TRP A 175 2.42 -16.31 8.75
CA TRP A 175 2.47 -16.29 7.29
C TRP A 175 1.31 -17.12 6.72
N VAL A 176 0.30 -16.43 6.23
CA VAL A 176 -1.00 -17.00 5.85
C VAL A 176 -0.96 -17.51 4.41
N LYS A 177 -1.56 -18.68 4.16
CA LYS A 177 -1.75 -19.27 2.83
C LYS A 177 -3.23 -19.43 2.46
N LYS A 178 -4.12 -19.46 3.45
CA LYS A 178 -5.58 -19.58 3.26
C LYS A 178 -6.36 -18.57 4.09
N ARG A 179 -7.54 -18.11 3.62
CA ARG A 179 -8.33 -17.14 4.43
C ARG A 179 -8.84 -17.75 5.72
N THR A 180 -9.16 -19.04 5.74
CA THR A 180 -9.57 -19.77 6.96
C THR A 180 -8.48 -19.86 8.04
N GLU A 181 -7.22 -19.55 7.72
CA GLU A 181 -6.13 -19.42 8.71
C GLU A 181 -6.13 -18.07 9.42
N ILE A 182 -6.88 -17.09 8.91
CA ILE A 182 -6.91 -15.72 9.44
C ILE A 182 -7.86 -15.65 10.61
N VAL A 183 -7.34 -15.22 11.76
CA VAL A 183 -8.12 -14.83 12.94
C VAL A 183 -8.10 -13.31 13.08
N ASN A 184 -9.16 -12.73 13.66
CA ASN A 184 -9.34 -11.29 13.81
C ASN A 184 -9.20 -10.55 12.47
N SER A 185 -9.97 -10.98 11.46
CA SER A 185 -9.90 -10.51 10.07
C SER A 185 -10.07 -8.99 9.94
N GLU A 186 -10.73 -8.34 10.88
CA GLU A 186 -10.90 -6.90 10.99
C GLU A 186 -9.61 -6.14 11.34
N SER A 187 -8.58 -6.82 11.85
CA SER A 187 -7.29 -6.23 12.23
C SER A 187 -6.13 -6.69 11.37
N ARG A 188 -6.30 -7.77 10.60
CA ARG A 188 -5.25 -8.36 9.75
C ARG A 188 -5.14 -7.63 8.41
N LEU A 189 -3.99 -7.00 8.18
CA LEU A 189 -3.71 -6.21 6.98
C LEU A 189 -3.52 -7.09 5.73
N VAL A 190 -4.18 -6.71 4.63
CA VAL A 190 -4.02 -7.33 3.31
C VAL A 190 -3.24 -6.40 2.40
N PHE A 191 -3.83 -5.28 1.99
CA PHE A 191 -3.15 -4.27 1.18
C PHE A 191 -2.86 -3.00 1.98
N LEU A 192 -1.81 -2.29 1.57
CA LEU A 192 -1.55 -0.91 1.98
C LEU A 192 -1.04 -0.08 0.80
N ASP A 193 -1.16 1.24 0.93
CA ASP A 193 -0.53 2.20 0.02
C ASP A 193 0.93 2.38 0.40
N GLU A 194 1.80 1.71 -0.34
CA GLU A 194 3.25 1.79 -0.21
C GLU A 194 3.81 3.07 -0.87
N GLY A 195 2.94 3.83 -1.53
CA GLY A 195 3.28 5.11 -2.11
C GLY A 195 4.26 5.07 -3.28
N ARG A 196 4.78 3.89 -3.67
CA ARG A 196 5.61 3.69 -4.84
C ARG A 196 5.47 2.27 -5.38
N VAL A 197 6.02 2.02 -6.56
CA VAL A 197 6.15 0.65 -7.06
C VAL A 197 7.40 -0.01 -6.47
N THR A 198 7.25 -1.21 -5.91
CA THR A 198 8.34 -2.04 -5.36
C THR A 198 8.18 -3.47 -5.87
N PRO A 199 9.24 -4.27 -5.96
CA PRO A 199 9.20 -5.53 -6.68
C PRO A 199 8.57 -6.69 -5.90
N ASP A 200 8.10 -6.48 -4.67
CA ASP A 200 7.66 -7.53 -3.76
C ASP A 200 6.43 -7.09 -2.94
N SER A 201 6.09 -7.89 -1.93
CA SER A 201 5.12 -7.56 -0.89
C SER A 201 5.69 -6.56 0.13
N TYR A 202 4.80 -5.83 0.83
CA TYR A 202 5.22 -4.90 1.87
C TYR A 202 5.89 -5.64 3.02
N ALA A 203 7.13 -5.25 3.27
CA ALA A 203 8.01 -5.93 4.18
C ALA A 203 7.96 -5.39 5.60
N CYS A 204 7.89 -6.31 6.56
CA CYS A 204 8.03 -5.97 7.97
C CYS A 204 8.81 -7.07 8.71
N HIS A 205 9.71 -6.70 9.61
CA HIS A 205 10.33 -7.70 10.47
C HIS A 205 9.29 -8.30 11.43
N TYR A 206 9.47 -9.55 11.84
CA TYR A 206 8.68 -10.16 12.92
C TYR A 206 9.47 -10.21 14.23
N LEU A 207 10.73 -10.67 14.19
CA LEU A 207 11.57 -10.87 15.36
C LEU A 207 12.34 -9.63 15.83
N ASN A 208 12.27 -8.53 15.09
CA ASN A 208 13.08 -7.33 15.34
C ASN A 208 12.18 -6.09 15.47
N ALA A 209 12.52 -5.23 16.43
CA ALA A 209 11.91 -3.91 16.61
C ALA A 209 12.46 -2.89 15.59
N ARG A 210 12.30 -3.18 14.29
CA ARG A 210 12.73 -2.30 13.22
C ARG A 210 11.85 -2.41 11.98
N TRP A 211 11.77 -1.33 11.23
CA TRP A 211 11.14 -1.31 9.91
C TRP A 211 11.97 -2.13 8.92
N TRP A 212 11.32 -2.89 8.04
CA TRP A 212 11.98 -3.39 6.83
C TRP A 212 11.71 -2.40 5.71
N ASP A 213 10.46 -2.35 5.26
CA ASP A 213 9.98 -1.26 4.44
C ASP A 213 9.65 -0.07 5.32
N PRO A 214 9.90 1.17 4.85
CA PRO A 214 9.64 2.34 5.65
C PRO A 214 8.14 2.56 5.86
N PRO A 215 7.74 3.32 6.89
CA PRO A 215 6.38 3.80 7.00
C PRO A 215 6.10 4.70 5.79
N HIS A 216 5.07 4.40 5.01
CA HIS A 216 4.67 5.29 3.93
C HIS A 216 3.66 6.31 4.44
N VAL A 217 3.85 7.56 4.00
CA VAL A 217 2.96 8.67 4.36
C VAL A 217 2.33 9.21 3.09
N ARG A 218 1.06 8.87 2.92
CA ARG A 218 0.20 9.37 1.85
C ARG A 218 -1.19 9.65 2.39
N HIS A 219 -1.72 10.79 1.98
CA HIS A 219 -2.95 11.38 2.48
C HIS A 219 -2.82 11.99 3.87
N GLY A 220 -2.10 13.12 3.97
CA GLY A 220 -1.83 13.78 5.24
C GLY A 220 -0.62 13.17 5.94
N ASP A 221 -0.85 12.57 7.11
CA ASP A 221 0.18 12.08 8.03
C ASP A 221 0.00 10.57 8.31
N GLY A 222 -0.45 9.81 7.31
CA GLY A 222 -0.85 8.42 7.48
C GLY A 222 -0.74 7.63 6.19
N THR A 223 -1.32 6.45 6.17
CA THR A 223 -1.47 5.64 4.96
C THR A 223 -2.86 4.98 4.94
N ASN A 224 -3.32 4.63 3.75
CA ASN A 224 -4.53 3.84 3.60
C ASN A 224 -4.18 2.35 3.59
N VAL A 225 -5.00 1.56 4.25
CA VAL A 225 -4.85 0.12 4.41
C VAL A 225 -6.16 -0.61 4.16
N SER A 226 -6.09 -1.92 4.00
CA SER A 226 -7.24 -2.81 3.90
C SER A 226 -7.03 -4.07 4.73
N PHE A 227 -8.14 -4.70 5.12
CA PHE A 227 -8.18 -5.78 6.11
C PHE A 227 -8.81 -7.05 5.58
N ALA A 228 -8.48 -8.20 6.15
CA ALA A 228 -8.91 -9.50 5.63
C ALA A 228 -10.43 -9.74 5.61
N ASP A 229 -11.22 -8.97 6.36
CA ASP A 229 -12.70 -8.97 6.30
C ASP A 229 -13.26 -8.18 5.10
N GLY A 230 -12.38 -7.56 4.32
CA GLY A 230 -12.70 -6.79 3.15
C GLY A 230 -12.76 -5.27 3.38
N HIS A 231 -12.75 -4.72 4.59
CA HIS A 231 -12.86 -3.27 4.76
C HIS A 231 -11.52 -2.54 4.49
N SER A 232 -11.59 -1.21 4.37
CA SER A 232 -10.44 -0.33 4.16
C SER A 232 -10.48 0.82 5.16
N GLY A 233 -9.32 1.23 5.67
CA GLY A 233 -9.21 2.28 6.68
C GLY A 233 -8.01 3.19 6.44
N TYR A 234 -8.06 4.38 7.04
CA TYR A 234 -6.92 5.31 7.07
C TYR A 234 -6.21 5.19 8.41
N TRP A 235 -4.91 4.90 8.38
CA TRP A 235 -4.05 4.82 9.54
C TRP A 235 -3.19 6.06 9.63
N LYS A 236 -3.52 6.94 10.57
CA LYS A 236 -2.67 8.07 10.93
C LYS A 236 -1.52 7.57 11.80
N TRP A 237 -0.31 8.00 11.45
CA TRP A 237 0.88 7.81 12.29
C TRP A 237 0.88 8.82 13.43
N GLU A 238 1.32 8.40 14.60
CA GLU A 238 1.35 9.24 15.79
C GLU A 238 2.68 9.96 15.94
N SER A 239 3.79 9.27 15.64
CA SER A 239 5.11 9.86 15.81
C SER A 239 5.47 10.79 14.66
N ARG A 240 6.00 11.95 15.04
CA ARG A 240 6.60 12.89 14.10
C ARG A 240 7.78 12.27 13.35
N GLU A 241 8.56 11.40 14.00
CA GLU A 241 9.67 10.68 13.38
C GLU A 241 9.17 9.78 12.24
N THR A 242 8.16 8.95 12.50
CA THR A 242 7.50 8.10 11.49
C THR A 242 7.00 8.93 10.30
N ILE A 243 6.34 10.05 10.59
CA ILE A 243 5.79 10.97 9.57
C ILE A 243 6.92 11.59 8.73
N ASP A 244 7.97 12.10 9.38
CA ASP A 244 9.08 12.78 8.71
C ASP A 244 9.90 11.80 7.87
N VAL A 245 10.09 10.55 8.32
CA VAL A 245 10.68 9.47 7.52
C VAL A 245 9.80 9.16 6.33
N GLY A 246 8.51 8.89 6.54
CA GLY A 246 7.63 8.42 5.47
C GLY A 246 7.30 9.45 4.39
N LYS A 247 7.49 10.74 4.67
CA LYS A 247 7.38 11.83 3.68
C LYS A 247 8.62 11.97 2.80
N GLN A 248 9.71 11.28 3.09
CA GLN A 248 10.92 11.36 2.27
C GLN A 248 10.68 10.76 0.87
N PRO A 249 11.24 11.35 -0.20
CA PRO A 249 11.10 10.83 -1.55
C PRO A 249 11.63 9.41 -1.73
N ASN A 250 12.66 9.01 -0.98
CA ASN A 250 13.23 7.66 -0.94
C ASN A 250 13.58 7.34 0.52
N PRO A 251 12.59 6.95 1.34
CA PRO A 251 12.85 6.67 2.73
C PRO A 251 13.75 5.44 2.88
N MET A 252 14.56 5.45 3.93
CA MET A 252 15.53 4.39 4.19
C MET A 252 14.83 3.11 4.63
N HIS A 253 15.03 2.02 3.90
CA HIS A 253 14.70 0.67 4.36
C HIS A 253 15.54 0.30 5.59
N GLN A 254 15.10 -0.67 6.39
CA GLN A 254 15.86 -1.17 7.55
C GLN A 254 16.08 -0.14 8.67
N TYR A 255 15.20 0.84 8.80
CA TYR A 255 15.31 1.88 9.82
C TYR A 255 14.85 1.40 11.21
N VAL A 256 15.59 1.78 12.26
CA VAL A 256 15.25 1.50 13.66
C VAL A 256 14.67 2.78 14.29
N PRO A 257 13.43 2.74 14.81
CA PRO A 257 12.85 3.88 15.50
C PRO A 257 13.73 4.39 16.64
N GLN A 258 13.67 5.70 16.93
CA GLN A 258 14.43 6.32 18.03
C GLN A 258 13.52 6.81 19.16
N SER A 259 12.26 7.17 18.86
CA SER A 259 11.28 7.62 19.85
C SER A 259 10.33 6.50 20.28
N PRO A 260 9.83 6.51 21.54
CA PRO A 260 8.81 5.55 22.00
C PRO A 260 7.56 5.53 21.13
N GLU A 261 7.09 6.71 20.69
CA GLU A 261 5.91 6.84 19.84
C GLU A 261 6.15 6.22 18.45
N ALA A 262 7.37 6.30 17.93
CA ALA A 262 7.72 5.66 16.66
C ALA A 262 7.78 4.12 16.78
N PHE A 263 8.13 3.61 17.96
CA PHE A 263 7.97 2.18 18.27
C PHE A 263 6.50 1.77 18.33
N GLU A 264 5.60 2.59 18.89
CA GLU A 264 4.17 2.29 18.90
C GLU A 264 3.57 2.24 17.48
N ASP A 265 3.97 3.16 16.59
CA ASP A 265 3.59 3.10 15.17
C ASP A 265 4.05 1.79 14.51
N LEU A 266 5.31 1.38 14.76
CA LEU A 266 5.86 0.11 14.28
C LEU A 266 5.12 -1.10 14.87
N HIS A 267 4.85 -1.10 16.18
CA HIS A 267 4.17 -2.19 16.86
C HIS A 267 2.76 -2.38 16.31
N ARG A 268 2.02 -1.28 16.12
CA ARG A 268 0.70 -1.31 15.51
C ARG A 268 0.74 -1.94 14.12
N LEU A 269 1.74 -1.61 13.31
CA LEU A 269 1.90 -2.20 11.99
C LEU A 269 2.27 -3.69 12.04
N GLN A 270 3.21 -4.08 12.91
CA GLN A 270 3.59 -5.48 13.10
C GLN A 270 2.40 -6.33 13.57
N ILE A 271 1.61 -5.82 14.52
CA ILE A 271 0.39 -6.48 14.97
C ILE A 271 -0.62 -6.58 13.82
N GLY A 272 -0.79 -5.53 13.02
CA GLY A 272 -1.68 -5.57 11.85
C GLY A 272 -1.24 -6.59 10.79
N LEU A 273 0.05 -6.67 10.48
CA LEU A 273 0.60 -7.65 9.53
C LEU A 273 0.51 -9.07 10.10
N TRP A 274 1.21 -9.32 11.20
CA TRP A 274 1.49 -10.66 11.73
C TRP A 274 0.40 -11.18 12.68
N GLY A 275 -0.52 -10.31 13.11
CA GLY A 275 -1.55 -10.59 14.12
C GLY A 275 -1.07 -10.42 15.56
N ARG A 276 0.24 -10.29 15.78
CA ARG A 276 0.89 -10.13 17.10
C ARG A 276 2.31 -9.60 16.96
N LEU A 277 2.87 -9.11 18.06
CA LEU A 277 4.31 -8.84 18.17
C LEU A 277 5.11 -10.13 18.31
N GLY A 278 6.34 -10.11 17.78
CA GLY A 278 7.25 -11.25 17.74
C GLY A 278 8.39 -11.21 18.75
N TYR A 279 8.50 -10.16 19.56
CA TYR A 279 9.50 -9.96 20.61
C TYR A 279 8.87 -9.41 21.88
#